data_AF-A0A3R6Y2B6-F1
#
_entry.id   AF-A0A3R6Y2B6-F1
#
_cell.length_a   1.000
_cell.length_b   1.000
_cell.length_c   1.000
_cell.angle_alpha   90.00
_cell.angle_beta   90.00
_cell.angle_gamma   90.00
#
_symmetry.space_group_name_H-M   'P 1'
#
loop_
_entity.id
_entity.type
_entity.pdbx_description
1 polymer ?
#
loop_
_entity_poly.entity_id
_entity_poly.type
_entity_poly.pdbx_seq_one_letter_code
_entity_poly.pdbx_strand_id
1 'polypeptide(L)'
;MLTGLCALTVDKDGNIVKLWDRDMDSDSLDDALKGEGDFKDFGKSSFDTLYYFGNNEDSDGALKTGNVTINLDGDSYQFQFSKTGGAEGKGRGVNGIDDGKYIYKFGQKIKAGSDDKYIVVYADGDTGSTGVNVHKIDTATLRSDYSASIGQNKDGDSVNYVGTLGELASGKLTSNYYLVNTSGAIVKNKTAAKDGNDWYFYVDEKVIKMYTNNNTLNDSKDYPNANLTALKKNWDNTKYVVNNGKTVPTTPNDDLIDDGI
;
A
#
# COMPACT_ATOMS: atom_id res chain seq x y z
N MET A 1 18.49 28.34 3.83
CA MET A 1 17.70 27.95 2.65
C MET A 1 17.36 26.48 2.81
N LEU A 2 16.14 26.05 2.45
CA LEU A 2 15.81 24.63 2.42
C LEU A 2 16.35 24.04 1.12
N THR A 3 16.92 22.85 1.19
CA THR A 3 17.58 22.15 0.09
C THR A 3 17.30 20.67 0.25
N GLY A 4 17.26 19.94 -0.87
CA GLY A 4 17.04 18.50 -0.83
C GLY A 4 15.62 18.13 -0.40
N LEU A 5 15.47 16.88 0.04
CA LEU A 5 14.21 16.36 0.58
C LEU A 5 14.05 16.83 2.03
N CYS A 6 12.88 17.37 2.36
CA CYS A 6 12.60 17.91 3.68
C CYS A 6 11.27 17.37 4.20
N ALA A 7 11.24 17.00 5.47
CA ALA A 7 10.01 16.66 6.19
C ALA A 7 9.52 17.89 6.96
N LEU A 8 8.34 18.38 6.62
CA LEU A 8 7.80 19.65 7.14
C LEU A 8 6.36 19.48 7.62
N THR A 9 6.01 20.21 8.68
CA THR A 9 4.62 20.57 8.96
C THR A 9 4.37 21.97 8.43
N VAL A 10 3.43 22.11 7.50
CA VAL A 10 3.06 23.39 6.90
C VAL A 10 1.58 23.64 7.13
N ASP A 11 1.26 24.76 7.78
CA ASP A 11 -0.12 25.10 8.09
C ASP A 11 -0.94 25.45 6.82
N LYS A 12 -2.24 25.65 7.01
CA LYS A 12 -3.18 26.04 5.94
C LYS A 12 -2.83 27.36 5.24
N ASP A 13 -2.06 28.22 5.89
CA ASP A 13 -1.68 29.54 5.38
C ASP A 13 -0.31 29.48 4.65
N GLY A 14 0.31 28.29 4.59
CA GLY A 14 1.57 28.04 3.92
C GLY A 14 2.81 28.31 4.79
N ASN A 15 2.65 28.52 6.09
CA ASN A 15 3.77 28.73 7.00
C ASN A 15 4.33 27.39 7.47
N ILE A 16 5.65 27.28 7.46
CA ILE A 16 6.35 26.15 8.09
C ILE A 16 6.24 26.33 9.61
N VAL A 17 5.47 25.47 10.26
CA VAL A 17 5.29 25.48 11.72
C VAL A 17 6.19 24.48 12.42
N LYS A 18 6.70 23.48 11.69
CA LYS A 18 7.72 22.55 12.18
C LYS A 18 8.61 22.06 11.03
N LEU A 19 9.91 22.06 11.28
CA LEU A 19 10.92 21.38 10.47
C LEU A 19 11.27 20.08 11.21
N TRP A 20 10.92 18.94 10.64
CA TRP A 20 11.30 17.64 11.20
C TRP A 20 12.73 17.32 10.82
N ASP A 21 13.02 17.43 9.53
CA ASP A 21 14.37 17.28 9.01
C ASP A 21 14.53 17.98 7.65
N ARG A 22 15.78 18.25 7.27
CA ARG A 22 16.20 18.90 6.03
C ARG A 22 17.30 18.10 5.36
N ASP A 23 17.27 18.07 4.03
CA ASP A 23 18.26 17.35 3.23
C ASP A 23 18.37 15.87 3.63
N MET A 24 17.20 15.25 3.81
CA MET A 24 17.03 13.88 4.29
C MET A 24 17.76 12.89 3.38
N ASP A 25 18.44 11.94 4.02
CA ASP A 25 19.06 10.76 3.40
C ASP A 25 18.06 9.58 3.34
N SER A 26 18.50 8.39 2.90
CA SER A 26 17.58 7.24 2.76
C SER A 26 17.05 6.75 4.10
N ASP A 27 17.87 6.80 5.14
CA ASP A 27 17.53 6.34 6.49
C ASP A 27 16.50 7.28 7.12
N SER A 28 16.73 8.59 7.03
CA SER A 28 15.79 9.61 7.50
C SER A 28 14.45 9.55 6.78
N LEU A 29 14.46 9.22 5.48
CA LEU A 29 13.24 8.97 4.71
C LEU A 29 12.48 7.75 5.23
N ASP A 30 13.18 6.64 5.47
CA ASP A 30 12.56 5.41 5.99
C ASP A 30 11.95 5.66 7.38
N ASP A 31 12.70 6.28 8.29
CA ASP A 31 12.23 6.67 9.62
C ASP A 31 10.99 7.59 9.55
N ALA A 32 10.97 8.54 8.61
CA ALA A 32 9.81 9.42 8.42
C ALA A 32 8.58 8.67 7.89
N LEU A 33 8.74 7.74 6.94
CA LEU A 33 7.62 6.94 6.45
C LEU A 33 7.06 5.99 7.52
N LYS A 34 7.95 5.55 8.41
CA LYS A 34 7.68 4.63 9.50
C LYS A 34 7.21 5.31 10.79
N GLY A 35 7.39 6.62 10.90
CA GLY A 35 7.20 7.29 12.18
C GLY A 35 8.09 6.69 13.27
N GLU A 36 9.38 6.53 12.97
CA GLU A 36 10.39 6.04 13.92
C GLU A 36 11.33 7.17 14.37
N GLY A 37 12.05 6.95 15.47
CA GLY A 37 13.04 7.90 15.98
C GLY A 37 12.47 9.32 16.21
N ASP A 38 13.12 10.30 15.59
CA ASP A 38 12.71 11.72 15.67
C ASP A 38 11.41 12.01 14.90
N PHE A 39 10.94 11.07 14.09
CA PHE A 39 9.71 11.14 13.30
C PHE A 39 8.51 10.41 13.94
N LYS A 40 8.59 9.94 15.18
CA LYS A 40 7.50 9.21 15.87
C LYS A 40 6.10 9.82 15.87
N ASP A 41 6.01 11.12 15.63
CA ASP A 41 4.76 11.87 15.56
C ASP A 41 4.48 12.43 14.15
N PHE A 42 5.39 12.21 13.19
CA PHE A 42 5.25 12.65 11.81
C PHE A 42 4.13 11.86 11.13
N GLY A 43 3.23 12.57 10.44
CA GLY A 43 2.09 11.95 9.77
C GLY A 43 0.84 11.83 10.64
N LYS A 44 0.93 12.09 11.96
CA LYS A 44 -0.24 12.21 12.84
C LYS A 44 -1.04 13.48 12.56
N SER A 45 -0.37 14.51 12.04
CA SER A 45 -1.03 15.71 11.52
C SER A 45 -1.23 15.57 10.01
N SER A 46 -2.42 15.96 9.51
CA SER A 46 -2.69 16.05 8.07
C SER A 46 -1.85 17.12 7.35
N PHE A 47 -1.14 17.97 8.10
CA PHE A 47 -0.22 18.99 7.60
C PHE A 47 1.23 18.49 7.46
N ASP A 48 1.56 17.33 8.03
CA ASP A 48 2.88 16.71 7.90
C ASP A 48 3.01 16.08 6.51
N THR A 49 4.08 16.42 5.79
CA THR A 49 4.41 15.77 4.51
C THR A 49 5.85 16.09 4.10
N LEU A 50 6.31 15.46 3.03
CA LEU A 50 7.59 15.75 2.41
C LEU A 50 7.47 16.85 1.36
N TYR A 51 8.54 17.61 1.24
CA TYR A 51 8.74 18.63 0.21
C TYR A 51 10.13 18.43 -0.39
N TYR A 52 10.29 18.78 -1.67
CA TYR A 52 11.59 18.75 -2.31
C TYR A 52 11.99 20.12 -2.83
N PHE A 53 13.16 20.56 -2.40
CA PHE A 53 13.80 21.80 -2.83
C PHE A 53 15.02 21.45 -3.66
N GLY A 54 15.19 22.12 -4.80
CA GLY A 54 16.33 21.88 -5.68
C GLY A 54 17.66 22.00 -4.91
N ASN A 55 18.60 21.14 -5.26
CA ASN A 55 19.91 21.00 -4.61
C ASN A 55 21.07 21.09 -5.62
N ASN A 56 20.84 21.75 -6.77
CA ASN A 56 21.87 21.98 -7.79
C ASN A 56 22.14 23.48 -7.96
N GLU A 57 23.29 23.82 -8.56
CA GLU A 57 23.78 25.21 -8.69
C GLU A 57 22.75 26.16 -9.31
N ASP A 58 21.92 25.68 -10.24
CA ASP A 58 20.95 26.49 -10.99
C ASP A 58 19.55 26.58 -10.34
N SER A 59 19.22 25.72 -9.38
CA SER A 59 17.89 25.69 -8.76
C SER A 59 17.90 25.44 -7.26
N ASP A 60 19.01 25.80 -6.61
CA ASP A 60 19.20 25.68 -5.17
C ASP A 60 18.06 26.37 -4.41
N GLY A 61 17.39 25.59 -3.56
CA GLY A 61 16.25 26.01 -2.77
C GLY A 61 14.96 26.32 -3.53
N ALA A 62 14.88 26.05 -4.84
CA ALA A 62 13.63 26.18 -5.59
C ALA A 62 12.69 25.01 -5.27
N LEU A 63 11.48 25.31 -4.79
CA LEU A 63 10.44 24.30 -4.53
C LEU A 63 10.07 23.54 -5.82
N LYS A 64 10.21 22.22 -5.80
CA LYS A 64 9.84 21.33 -6.90
C LYS A 64 8.39 20.89 -6.77
N THR A 65 7.78 20.61 -7.92
CA THR A 65 6.40 20.10 -8.03
C THR A 65 6.34 19.02 -9.10
N GLY A 66 5.26 18.23 -9.12
CA GLY A 66 5.09 17.18 -10.10
C GLY A 66 5.86 15.91 -9.76
N ASN A 67 6.06 15.05 -10.77
CA ASN A 67 6.84 13.84 -10.64
C ASN A 67 8.33 14.19 -10.57
N VAL A 68 9.03 13.66 -9.58
CA VAL A 68 10.46 13.87 -9.37
C VAL A 68 11.11 12.53 -9.04
N THR A 69 12.30 12.26 -9.60
CA THR A 69 13.15 11.16 -9.13
C THR A 69 14.25 11.76 -8.27
N ILE A 70 14.38 11.29 -7.04
CA ILE A 70 15.37 11.74 -6.05
C ILE A 70 16.30 10.56 -5.76
N ASN A 71 17.61 10.81 -5.79
CA ASN A 71 18.61 9.82 -5.42
C ASN A 71 19.11 10.11 -4.01
N LEU A 72 18.95 9.15 -3.10
CA LEU A 72 19.39 9.22 -1.71
C LEU A 72 20.28 8.00 -1.46
N ASP A 73 21.51 8.22 -1.00
CA ASP A 73 22.50 7.18 -0.68
C ASP A 73 22.76 6.12 -1.76
N GLY A 74 22.57 6.49 -3.03
CA GLY A 74 22.75 5.61 -4.18
C GLY A 74 21.49 4.90 -4.65
N ASP A 75 20.38 5.02 -3.91
CA ASP A 75 19.07 4.50 -4.31
C ASP A 75 18.18 5.56 -4.95
N SER A 76 17.38 5.15 -5.93
CA SER A 76 16.45 6.03 -6.65
C SER A 76 15.01 5.86 -6.16
N TYR A 77 14.43 6.98 -5.73
CA TYR A 77 13.06 7.09 -5.23
C TYR A 77 12.22 7.95 -6.18
N GLN A 78 10.98 7.54 -6.43
CA GLN A 78 10.04 8.33 -7.22
C GLN A 78 9.05 9.03 -6.32
N PHE A 79 8.90 10.33 -6.53
CA PHE A 79 8.00 11.18 -5.80
C PHE A 79 7.00 11.87 -6.70
N GLN A 80 5.86 12.23 -6.13
CA GLN A 80 4.83 13.07 -6.71
C GLN A 80 4.50 14.18 -5.73
N PHE A 81 4.79 15.42 -6.15
CA PHE A 81 4.46 16.63 -5.40
C PHE A 81 3.32 17.37 -6.09
N SER A 82 2.43 17.98 -5.32
CA SER A 82 1.29 18.73 -5.85
C SER A 82 1.75 19.91 -6.73
N LYS A 83 1.12 20.08 -7.90
CA LYS A 83 1.45 21.16 -8.85
C LYS A 83 0.73 22.46 -8.51
N THR A 84 -0.47 22.36 -7.94
CA THR A 84 -1.38 23.47 -7.69
C THR A 84 -1.41 23.81 -6.20
N GLY A 85 -1.62 25.08 -5.88
CA GLY A 85 -1.86 25.55 -4.51
C GLY A 85 -3.31 25.39 -4.07
N GLY A 86 -3.95 24.25 -4.41
CA GLY A 86 -5.31 23.93 -3.97
C GLY A 86 -5.38 23.63 -2.47
N ALA A 87 -6.43 22.96 -2.01
CA ALA A 87 -6.59 22.56 -0.61
C ALA A 87 -5.38 21.78 -0.05
N GLU A 88 -4.63 21.11 -0.92
CA GLU A 88 -3.44 20.34 -0.58
C GLU A 88 -2.15 21.14 -0.50
N GLY A 89 -2.12 22.44 -0.81
CA GLY A 89 -0.91 23.28 -0.79
C GLY A 89 0.11 22.94 -1.88
N LYS A 90 0.75 23.94 -2.50
CA LYS A 90 1.68 23.72 -3.63
C LYS A 90 2.97 23.05 -3.18
N GLY A 91 3.42 22.03 -3.91
CA GLY A 91 4.67 21.32 -3.64
C GLY A 91 4.61 20.31 -2.48
N ARG A 92 3.43 20.11 -1.89
CA ARG A 92 3.20 19.08 -0.87
C ARG A 92 3.33 17.69 -1.48
N GLY A 93 3.99 16.78 -0.78
CA GLY A 93 3.94 15.35 -1.10
C GLY A 93 2.51 14.85 -0.98
N VAL A 94 2.02 14.18 -2.03
CA VAL A 94 0.62 13.73 -2.11
C VAL A 94 0.40 12.39 -1.41
N ASN A 95 -0.82 12.16 -0.90
CA ASN A 95 -1.27 10.87 -0.39
C ASN A 95 -2.37 10.32 -1.29
N GLY A 96 -2.36 9.02 -1.52
CA GLY A 96 -3.46 8.31 -2.17
C GLY A 96 -3.13 7.78 -3.55
N ILE A 97 -4.20 7.49 -4.29
CA ILE A 97 -4.13 6.84 -5.59
C ILE A 97 -3.99 7.89 -6.70
N ASP A 98 -3.07 7.65 -7.63
CA ASP A 98 -2.86 8.47 -8.82
C ASP A 98 -3.21 7.66 -10.07
N ASP A 99 -4.13 8.20 -10.88
CA ASP A 99 -4.64 7.61 -12.12
C ASP A 99 -5.07 6.12 -11.98
N GLY A 100 -5.50 5.73 -10.77
CA GLY A 100 -5.82 4.34 -10.45
C GLY A 100 -4.63 3.37 -10.60
N LYS A 101 -3.40 3.86 -10.70
CA LYS A 101 -2.22 3.07 -11.11
C LYS A 101 -1.15 3.00 -10.04
N TYR A 102 -0.87 4.10 -9.35
CA TYR A 102 0.18 4.19 -8.34
C TYR A 102 -0.41 4.71 -7.03
N ILE A 103 0.21 4.33 -5.91
CA ILE A 103 -0.14 4.83 -4.59
C ILE A 103 1.04 5.62 -4.05
N TYR A 104 0.77 6.79 -3.47
CA TYR A 104 1.76 7.67 -2.86
C TYR A 104 1.47 7.88 -1.38
N LYS A 105 2.52 7.94 -0.56
CA LYS A 105 2.48 8.35 0.86
C LYS A 105 3.54 9.41 1.07
N PHE A 106 3.14 10.57 1.60
CA PHE A 106 3.93 11.80 1.70
C PHE A 106 4.66 12.15 0.39
N GLY A 107 4.03 11.85 -0.74
CA GLY A 107 4.58 12.03 -2.07
C GLY A 107 5.50 10.91 -2.54
N GLN A 108 5.98 10.00 -1.69
CA GLN A 108 6.77 8.85 -2.14
C GLN A 108 5.91 7.78 -2.77
N LYS A 109 6.29 7.30 -3.96
CA LYS A 109 5.61 6.19 -4.63
C LYS A 109 5.86 4.90 -3.87
N ILE A 110 4.80 4.24 -3.44
CA ILE A 110 4.86 2.95 -2.77
C ILE A 110 5.13 1.85 -3.82
N LYS A 111 6.10 0.98 -3.54
CA LYS A 111 6.44 -0.20 -4.35
C LYS A 111 6.87 -1.35 -3.44
N ALA A 112 6.66 -2.58 -3.90
CA ALA A 112 7.21 -3.75 -3.22
C ALA A 112 8.74 -3.82 -3.40
N GLY A 113 9.44 -4.40 -2.43
CA GLY A 113 10.84 -4.81 -2.58
C GLY A 113 10.98 -5.95 -3.60
N SER A 114 12.20 -6.17 -4.10
CA SER A 114 12.48 -7.29 -5.01
C SER A 114 12.18 -8.66 -4.38
N ASP A 115 12.42 -8.78 -3.07
CA ASP A 115 12.26 -10.01 -2.33
C ASP A 115 10.79 -10.29 -2.02
N ASP A 116 10.05 -9.26 -1.57
CA ASP A 116 8.60 -9.34 -1.32
C ASP A 116 7.79 -9.58 -2.58
N LYS A 117 8.22 -8.98 -3.72
CA LYS A 117 7.57 -8.95 -5.04
C LYS A 117 6.21 -8.24 -5.08
N TYR A 118 5.41 -8.42 -4.04
CA TYR A 118 4.10 -7.83 -3.83
C TYR A 118 3.91 -7.43 -2.37
N ILE A 119 3.23 -6.30 -2.15
CA ILE A 119 2.77 -5.83 -0.84
C ILE A 119 1.30 -5.44 -0.93
N VAL A 120 0.61 -5.46 0.22
CA VAL A 120 -0.77 -4.97 0.33
C VAL A 120 -0.73 -3.55 0.88
N VAL A 121 -1.42 -2.63 0.22
CA VAL A 121 -1.48 -1.22 0.61
C VAL A 121 -2.95 -0.81 0.73
N TYR A 122 -3.31 -0.23 1.86
CA TYR A 122 -4.57 0.45 2.07
C TYR A 122 -4.48 1.89 1.55
N ALA A 123 -5.48 2.32 0.78
CA ALA A 123 -5.66 3.73 0.39
C ALA A 123 -7.15 4.05 0.25
N ASP A 124 -7.64 5.07 0.95
CA ASP A 124 -9.07 5.43 1.00
C ASP A 124 -9.46 6.61 0.10
N GLY A 125 -8.54 7.09 -0.75
CA GLY A 125 -8.81 8.16 -1.71
C GLY A 125 -7.71 8.40 -2.74
N ASP A 126 -8.01 9.31 -3.66
CA ASP A 126 -7.10 9.74 -4.72
C ASP A 126 -6.22 10.92 -4.27
N THR A 127 -5.09 11.13 -4.95
CA THR A 127 -4.12 12.23 -4.72
C THR A 127 -4.64 13.66 -4.94
N GLY A 128 -5.92 13.82 -5.29
CA GLY A 128 -6.61 15.11 -5.33
C GLY A 128 -7.61 15.32 -4.18
N SER A 129 -7.65 14.37 -3.23
CA SER A 129 -8.56 14.39 -2.08
C SER A 129 -7.81 14.80 -0.81
N THR A 130 -8.50 15.48 0.09
CA THR A 130 -7.93 15.85 1.40
C THR A 130 -8.11 14.76 2.43
N GLY A 131 -7.11 14.55 3.29
CA GLY A 131 -7.20 13.63 4.44
C GLY A 131 -7.16 12.14 4.05
N VAL A 132 -6.56 11.83 2.90
CA VAL A 132 -6.37 10.46 2.44
C VAL A 132 -5.37 9.72 3.31
N ASN A 133 -5.79 8.56 3.80
CA ASN A 133 -4.97 7.64 4.57
C ASN A 133 -4.34 6.62 3.63
N VAL A 134 -3.04 6.38 3.81
CA VAL A 134 -2.28 5.37 3.08
C VAL A 134 -1.42 4.60 4.07
N HIS A 135 -1.63 3.29 4.13
CA HIS A 135 -0.93 2.39 5.04
C HIS A 135 -0.46 1.14 4.31
N LYS A 136 0.78 0.72 4.54
CA LYS A 136 1.17 -0.66 4.21
C LYS A 136 0.47 -1.59 5.20
N ILE A 137 0.14 -2.79 4.73
CA ILE A 137 -0.53 -3.79 5.56
C ILE A 137 0.45 -4.89 5.93
N ASP A 138 0.49 -5.23 7.22
CA ASP A 138 1.24 -6.36 7.72
C ASP A 138 0.60 -7.66 7.22
N THR A 139 1.19 -8.24 6.18
CA THR A 139 0.72 -9.50 5.63
C THR A 139 0.95 -10.67 6.59
N ALA A 140 1.88 -10.59 7.55
CA ALA A 140 2.04 -11.61 8.58
C ALA A 140 0.85 -11.64 9.52
N THR A 141 0.45 -10.49 10.04
CA THR A 141 -0.77 -10.35 10.85
C THR A 141 -2.03 -10.73 10.04
N LEU A 142 -2.09 -10.33 8.76
CA LEU A 142 -3.17 -10.74 7.87
C LEU A 142 -3.28 -12.28 7.78
N ARG A 143 -2.16 -12.99 7.69
CA ARG A 143 -2.12 -14.47 7.65
C ARG A 143 -2.48 -15.07 9.01
N SER A 144 -1.88 -14.61 10.11
CA SER A 144 -2.10 -15.22 11.43
C SER A 144 -3.55 -15.06 11.89
N ASP A 145 -4.10 -13.86 11.70
CA ASP A 145 -5.34 -13.49 12.37
C ASP A 145 -6.54 -13.79 11.49
N TYR A 146 -6.41 -13.59 10.18
CA TYR A 146 -7.53 -13.63 9.24
C TYR A 146 -7.53 -14.84 8.30
N SER A 147 -6.52 -15.72 8.33
CA SER A 147 -6.58 -16.96 7.55
C SER A 147 -7.36 -18.07 8.27
N ALA A 148 -7.92 -18.99 7.49
CA ALA A 148 -8.54 -20.21 7.98
C ALA A 148 -8.24 -21.40 7.05
N SER A 149 -8.23 -22.60 7.62
CA SER A 149 -8.03 -23.84 6.87
C SER A 149 -9.30 -24.22 6.11
N ILE A 150 -9.13 -24.65 4.86
CA ILE A 150 -10.21 -25.25 4.04
C ILE A 150 -10.04 -26.77 3.90
N GLY A 151 -9.04 -27.37 4.55
CA GLY A 151 -8.69 -28.78 4.44
C GLY A 151 -7.48 -29.02 3.54
N GLN A 152 -7.38 -30.24 2.98
CA GLN A 152 -6.27 -30.63 2.11
C GLN A 152 -6.62 -30.52 0.63
N ASN A 153 -5.63 -30.22 -0.20
CA ASN A 153 -5.73 -30.31 -1.65
C ASN A 153 -5.49 -31.75 -2.15
N LYS A 154 -5.56 -31.95 -3.46
CA LYS A 154 -5.28 -33.25 -4.11
C LYS A 154 -3.89 -33.86 -3.85
N ASP A 155 -2.93 -33.03 -3.43
CA ASP A 155 -1.54 -33.45 -3.17
C ASP A 155 -1.33 -33.75 -1.67
N GLY A 156 -2.36 -33.58 -0.84
CA GLY A 156 -2.32 -33.81 0.61
C GLY A 156 -1.86 -32.58 1.41
N ASP A 157 -1.61 -31.45 0.77
CA ASP A 157 -1.19 -30.23 1.45
C ASP A 157 -2.35 -29.52 2.13
N SER A 158 -2.15 -29.05 3.35
CA SER A 158 -3.10 -28.18 4.05
C SER A 158 -3.20 -26.81 3.36
N VAL A 159 -4.42 -26.42 3.01
CA VAL A 159 -4.72 -25.13 2.38
C VAL A 159 -5.32 -24.19 3.42
N ASN A 160 -4.65 -23.07 3.65
CA ASN A 160 -5.11 -21.95 4.45
C ASN A 160 -5.25 -20.72 3.54
N TYR A 161 -6.25 -19.90 3.82
CA TYR A 161 -6.48 -18.70 3.02
C TYR A 161 -7.13 -17.60 3.86
N VAL A 162 -6.76 -16.36 3.54
CA VAL A 162 -7.51 -15.16 3.87
C VAL A 162 -8.56 -14.95 2.77
N GLY A 163 -9.77 -14.59 3.18
CA GLY A 163 -10.87 -14.27 2.27
C GLY A 163 -10.63 -13.00 1.45
N THR A 164 -11.69 -12.52 0.80
CA THR A 164 -11.64 -11.26 0.05
C THR A 164 -11.36 -10.09 0.98
N LEU A 165 -10.36 -9.28 0.67
CA LEU A 165 -10.11 -8.00 1.33
C LEU A 165 -11.01 -6.97 0.67
N GLY A 166 -12.15 -6.69 1.29
CA GLY A 166 -13.16 -5.79 0.77
C GLY A 166 -14.57 -6.25 1.12
N GLU A 167 -15.56 -5.52 0.64
CA GLU A 167 -16.97 -5.76 0.94
C GLU A 167 -17.87 -5.58 -0.27
N LEU A 168 -19.09 -6.12 -0.18
CA LEU A 168 -20.12 -5.91 -1.18
C LEU A 168 -20.90 -4.63 -0.86
N ALA A 169 -20.51 -3.50 -1.45
CA ALA A 169 -21.25 -2.26 -1.35
C ALA A 169 -22.20 -2.11 -2.54
N SER A 170 -23.51 -1.99 -2.27
CA SER A 170 -24.54 -1.81 -3.31
C SER A 170 -24.48 -2.86 -4.44
N GLY A 171 -24.14 -4.11 -4.09
CA GLY A 171 -24.06 -5.22 -5.05
C GLY A 171 -22.79 -5.24 -5.92
N LYS A 172 -21.83 -4.35 -5.66
CA LYS A 172 -20.51 -4.33 -6.28
C LYS A 172 -19.44 -4.60 -5.22
N LEU A 173 -18.49 -5.48 -5.55
CA LEU A 173 -17.34 -5.68 -4.70
C LEU A 173 -16.46 -4.42 -4.73
N THR A 174 -16.19 -3.86 -3.57
CA THR A 174 -15.33 -2.69 -3.40
C THR A 174 -14.27 -2.98 -2.35
N SER A 175 -13.11 -2.35 -2.49
CA SER A 175 -12.00 -2.50 -1.56
C SER A 175 -11.10 -1.27 -1.62
N ASN A 176 -10.56 -0.92 -0.46
CA ASN A 176 -9.49 0.06 -0.33
C ASN A 176 -8.12 -0.63 -0.15
N TYR A 177 -8.07 -1.96 -0.23
CA TYR A 177 -6.84 -2.75 -0.19
C TYR A 177 -6.37 -3.10 -1.61
N TYR A 178 -5.16 -2.70 -1.94
CA TYR A 178 -4.58 -2.87 -3.26
C TYR A 178 -3.31 -3.71 -3.17
N LEU A 179 -3.15 -4.62 -4.13
CA LEU A 179 -1.89 -5.33 -4.31
C LEU A 179 -0.95 -4.48 -5.17
N VAL A 180 0.23 -4.15 -4.65
CA VAL A 180 1.24 -3.32 -5.32
C VAL A 180 2.46 -4.15 -5.64
N ASN A 181 2.97 -4.06 -6.88
CA ASN A 181 4.15 -4.81 -7.33
C ASN A 181 5.48 -4.02 -7.20
N THR A 182 6.59 -4.63 -7.62
CA THR A 182 7.94 -4.03 -7.57
C THR A 182 8.13 -2.76 -8.42
N SER A 183 7.27 -2.53 -9.42
CA SER A 183 7.27 -1.26 -10.20
C SER A 183 6.46 -0.14 -9.52
N GLY A 184 5.76 -0.47 -8.43
CA GLY A 184 4.80 0.39 -7.73
C GLY A 184 3.40 0.38 -8.33
N ALA A 185 3.16 -0.39 -9.40
CA ALA A 185 1.85 -0.43 -10.04
C ALA A 185 0.86 -1.28 -9.23
N ILE A 186 -0.37 -0.77 -9.09
CA ILE A 186 -1.51 -1.53 -8.60
C ILE A 186 -1.82 -2.66 -9.57
N VAL A 187 -1.88 -3.89 -9.05
CA VAL A 187 -2.19 -5.08 -9.82
C VAL A 187 -3.67 -5.09 -10.15
N LYS A 188 -4.02 -5.03 -11.44
CA LYS A 188 -5.42 -5.09 -11.89
C LYS A 188 -5.99 -6.50 -11.78
N ASN A 189 -5.36 -7.46 -12.45
CA ASN A 189 -5.80 -8.86 -12.48
C ASN A 189 -4.57 -9.76 -12.36
N LYS A 190 -4.61 -10.76 -11.48
CA LYS A 190 -3.52 -11.73 -11.33
C LYS A 190 -4.00 -13.00 -10.64
N THR A 191 -3.62 -14.13 -11.21
CA THR A 191 -3.80 -15.46 -10.61
C THR A 191 -2.52 -15.88 -9.93
N ALA A 192 -2.63 -16.39 -8.70
CA ALA A 192 -1.51 -16.99 -7.98
C ALA A 192 -0.23 -16.11 -7.99
N ALA A 193 -0.37 -14.82 -7.68
CA ALA A 193 0.76 -13.91 -7.55
C ALA A 193 1.57 -14.29 -6.31
N LYS A 194 2.70 -14.98 -6.51
CA LYS A 194 3.54 -15.44 -5.41
C LYS A 194 4.36 -14.29 -4.83
N ASP A 195 4.27 -14.08 -3.52
CA ASP A 195 5.06 -13.08 -2.79
C ASP A 195 6.41 -13.66 -2.30
N GLY A 196 7.10 -12.89 -1.44
CA GLY A 196 8.36 -13.28 -0.81
C GLY A 196 8.20 -14.34 0.29
N ASN A 197 6.99 -14.54 0.82
CA ASN A 197 6.68 -15.52 1.86
C ASN A 197 6.11 -16.84 1.30
N ASP A 198 6.18 -17.03 -0.02
CA ASP A 198 5.62 -18.17 -0.74
C ASP A 198 4.09 -18.34 -0.61
N TRP A 199 3.37 -17.25 -0.31
CA TRP A 199 1.91 -17.20 -0.41
C TRP A 199 1.48 -16.56 -1.73
N TYR A 200 0.22 -16.77 -2.10
CA TYR A 200 -0.32 -16.48 -3.43
C TYR A 200 -1.53 -15.57 -3.34
N PHE A 201 -1.44 -14.40 -3.96
CA PHE A 201 -2.57 -13.49 -4.15
C PHE A 201 -3.37 -13.82 -5.40
N TYR A 202 -4.68 -13.70 -5.29
CA TYR A 202 -5.64 -13.78 -6.38
C TYR A 202 -6.37 -12.45 -6.45
N VAL A 203 -6.20 -11.75 -7.57
CA VAL A 203 -6.66 -10.37 -7.75
C VAL A 203 -7.49 -10.27 -9.01
N ASP A 204 -8.62 -9.59 -8.91
CA ASP A 204 -9.52 -9.31 -10.03
C ASP A 204 -10.13 -7.91 -9.87
N GLU A 205 -10.13 -7.13 -10.94
CA GLU A 205 -10.54 -5.72 -10.97
C GLU A 205 -9.94 -4.86 -9.83
N LYS A 206 -8.66 -5.11 -9.51
CA LYS A 206 -7.86 -4.51 -8.40
C LYS A 206 -8.26 -4.95 -6.99
N VAL A 207 -9.26 -5.81 -6.84
CA VAL A 207 -9.66 -6.35 -5.54
C VAL A 207 -8.87 -7.61 -5.25
N ILE A 208 -8.27 -7.69 -4.05
CA ILE A 208 -7.65 -8.93 -3.55
C ILE A 208 -8.76 -9.89 -3.13
N LYS A 209 -9.03 -10.88 -3.98
CA LYS A 209 -10.12 -11.85 -3.80
C LYS A 209 -9.77 -12.92 -2.79
N MET A 210 -8.50 -13.28 -2.70
CA MET A 210 -8.00 -14.31 -1.81
C MET A 210 -6.48 -14.19 -1.66
N TYR A 211 -5.97 -14.62 -0.52
CA TYR A 211 -4.54 -14.77 -0.26
C TYR A 211 -4.29 -16.09 0.45
N THR A 212 -3.51 -17.00 -0.15
CA THR A 212 -3.45 -18.41 0.29
C THR A 212 -2.03 -18.98 0.27
N ASN A 213 -1.75 -19.96 1.14
CA ASN A 213 -0.46 -20.66 1.20
C ASN A 213 -0.26 -21.69 0.07
N ASN A 214 -1.25 -21.93 -0.79
CA ASN A 214 -1.16 -22.96 -1.83
C ASN A 214 -1.88 -22.51 -3.11
N ASN A 215 -1.23 -22.69 -4.26
CA ASN A 215 -1.83 -22.35 -5.57
C ASN A 215 -2.57 -23.54 -6.23
N THR A 216 -2.47 -24.73 -5.64
CA THR A 216 -3.20 -25.92 -6.05
C THR A 216 -4.49 -26.03 -5.26
N LEU A 217 -5.56 -25.48 -5.84
CA LEU A 217 -6.90 -25.44 -5.25
C LEU A 217 -7.84 -26.49 -5.85
N ASN A 218 -7.32 -27.66 -6.18
CA ASN A 218 -8.13 -28.78 -6.67
C ASN A 218 -8.32 -29.80 -5.55
N ASP A 219 -9.52 -30.35 -5.45
CA ASP A 219 -9.74 -31.56 -4.68
C ASP A 219 -9.31 -32.80 -5.48
N SER A 220 -9.34 -33.97 -4.84
CA SER A 220 -9.13 -35.25 -5.53
C SER A 220 -10.41 -36.08 -5.47
N LYS A 221 -10.51 -37.09 -6.33
CA LYS A 221 -11.63 -38.06 -6.26
C LYS A 221 -11.60 -38.87 -4.97
N ASP A 222 -10.41 -39.08 -4.42
CA ASP A 222 -10.17 -39.84 -3.20
C ASP A 222 -10.42 -38.98 -1.94
N TYR A 223 -10.28 -37.66 -2.07
CA TYR A 223 -10.50 -36.65 -1.03
C TYR A 223 -11.31 -35.46 -1.60
N PRO A 224 -12.62 -35.64 -1.85
CA PRO A 224 -13.44 -34.57 -2.41
C PRO A 224 -13.60 -33.44 -1.38
N ASN A 225 -13.44 -32.20 -1.84
CA ASN A 225 -13.55 -31.01 -1.01
C ASN A 225 -14.36 -29.95 -1.76
N ALA A 226 -15.67 -29.98 -1.54
CA ALA A 226 -16.62 -29.09 -2.21
C ALA A 226 -16.30 -27.60 -1.96
N ASN A 227 -15.74 -27.25 -0.80
CA ASN A 227 -15.36 -25.88 -0.48
C ASN A 227 -14.15 -25.43 -1.33
N LEU A 228 -13.16 -26.30 -1.50
CA LEU A 228 -12.00 -26.02 -2.34
C LEU A 228 -12.39 -25.88 -3.83
N THR A 229 -13.29 -26.74 -4.29
CA THR A 229 -13.86 -26.66 -5.65
C THR A 229 -14.67 -25.36 -5.84
N ALA A 230 -15.46 -24.94 -4.85
CA ALA A 230 -16.19 -23.67 -4.90
C ALA A 230 -15.24 -22.46 -4.90
N LEU A 231 -14.15 -22.52 -4.11
CA LEU A 231 -13.12 -21.48 -4.07
C LEU A 231 -12.47 -21.30 -5.45
N LYS A 232 -12.05 -22.41 -6.08
CA LYS A 232 -11.47 -22.42 -7.43
C LYS A 232 -12.45 -21.96 -8.51
N LYS A 233 -13.76 -22.02 -8.29
CA LYS A 233 -14.75 -21.52 -9.24
C LYS A 233 -14.99 -20.01 -9.12
N ASN A 234 -14.68 -19.40 -7.98
CA ASN A 234 -15.12 -18.04 -7.66
C ASN A 234 -13.99 -17.02 -7.42
N TRP A 235 -12.72 -17.42 -7.45
CA TRP A 235 -11.58 -16.53 -7.20
C TRP A 235 -11.44 -15.38 -8.22
N ASP A 236 -12.04 -15.50 -9.39
CA ASP A 236 -12.10 -14.50 -10.47
C ASP A 236 -13.54 -14.00 -10.74
N ASN A 237 -14.47 -14.24 -9.82
CA ASN A 237 -15.86 -13.81 -9.97
C ASN A 237 -16.11 -12.50 -9.23
N THR A 238 -16.22 -11.39 -9.95
CA THR A 238 -16.46 -10.03 -9.41
C THR A 238 -17.70 -9.91 -8.49
N LYS A 239 -18.67 -10.82 -8.59
CA LYS A 239 -19.90 -10.82 -7.77
C LYS A 239 -19.83 -11.69 -6.52
N TYR A 240 -18.70 -12.35 -6.28
CA TYR A 240 -18.54 -13.26 -5.15
C TYR A 240 -17.51 -12.73 -4.15
N VAL A 241 -17.89 -12.74 -2.87
CA VAL A 241 -16.99 -12.52 -1.73
C VAL A 241 -16.55 -13.88 -1.24
N VAL A 242 -15.24 -14.13 -1.28
CA VAL A 242 -14.64 -15.31 -0.67
C VAL A 242 -14.62 -15.08 0.84
N ASN A 243 -15.37 -15.90 1.59
CA ASN A 243 -15.48 -15.79 3.04
C ASN A 243 -15.03 -17.10 3.71
N ASN A 244 -14.14 -16.97 4.68
CA ASN A 244 -13.54 -18.08 5.43
C ASN A 244 -14.00 -18.11 6.91
N GLY A 245 -15.01 -17.32 7.27
CA GLY A 245 -15.48 -17.10 8.63
C GLY A 245 -14.77 -15.97 9.39
N LYS A 246 -13.72 -15.37 8.79
CA LYS A 246 -12.94 -14.26 9.36
C LYS A 246 -12.96 -13.07 8.41
N THR A 247 -13.47 -11.94 8.88
CA THR A 247 -13.62 -10.74 8.06
C THR A 247 -12.48 -9.77 8.35
N VAL A 248 -11.71 -9.42 7.32
CA VAL A 248 -10.73 -8.32 7.39
C VAL A 248 -11.50 -7.00 7.49
N PRO A 249 -11.17 -6.11 8.45
CA PRO A 249 -11.80 -4.79 8.55
C PRO A 249 -11.71 -3.99 7.23
N THR A 250 -12.74 -3.23 6.90
CA THR A 250 -12.75 -2.37 5.70
C THR A 250 -11.85 -1.14 5.82
N THR A 251 -11.46 -0.81 7.05
CA THR A 251 -10.38 0.13 7.41
C THR A 251 -9.45 -0.60 8.38
N PRO A 252 -8.13 -0.66 8.13
CA PRO A 252 -7.20 -1.40 8.97
C PRO A 252 -7.12 -0.79 10.38
N ASN A 253 -6.98 -1.64 11.39
CA ASN A 253 -6.59 -1.24 12.74
C ASN A 253 -5.06 -1.14 12.83
N ASP A 254 -4.57 -0.57 13.93
CA ASP A 254 -3.13 -0.38 14.16
C ASP A 254 -2.35 -1.70 14.05
N ASP A 255 -2.90 -2.83 14.53
CA ASP A 255 -2.27 -4.15 14.45
C ASP A 255 -2.06 -4.65 13.01
N LEU A 256 -2.89 -4.21 12.05
CA LEU A 256 -2.77 -4.57 10.63
C LEU A 256 -1.87 -3.63 9.84
N ILE A 257 -1.42 -2.51 10.42
CA ILE A 257 -0.64 -1.50 9.73
C ILE A 257 0.85 -1.81 9.90
N ASP A 258 1.57 -1.89 8.78
CA ASP A 258 3.03 -2.06 8.71
C ASP A 258 3.71 -0.76 8.25
N ASP A 259 3.34 0.31 8.95
CA ASP A 259 3.96 1.62 8.76
C ASP A 259 5.01 1.88 9.85
N GLY A 260 5.64 0.86 10.45
CA GLY A 260 6.73 1.06 11.43
C GLY A 260 6.32 1.33 12.89
N ILE A 261 5.55 0.43 13.51
CA ILE A 261 5.33 0.40 14.97
C ILE A 261 6.03 -0.80 15.60
#